data_AF-A0A9X9C320-F1
#
_entry.id   AF-A0A9X9C320-F1
#
_cell.length_a   1.000
_cell.length_b   1.000
_cell.length_c   1.000
_cell.angle_alpha   90.00
_cell.angle_beta   90.00
_cell.angle_gamma   90.00
#
_symmetry.space_group_name_H-M   'P 1'
#
loop_
_entity.id
_entity.type
_entity.pdbx_description
1 polymer ?
#
loop_
_entity_poly.entity_id
_entity_poly.type
_entity_poly.pdbx_seq_one_letter_code
_entity_poly.pdbx_strand_id
1 'polypeptide(L)'
;MNRRSQRGGSTLAAVMLLLALGLMLLNAQHRQLVNALLLAADQQRYLQAYNQAASALSWGMLQRWPRAELSAAAWLCRQRAELTACARLSARAGVVTVRGLGEMRGGEPLWLYQWGAFDGAESVGRVQAQPGGRLDFCPEKRPADCEG
;
A
#
# COMPACT_ATOMS: atom_id res chain seq x y z
N MET A 1 -45.26 60.82 18.17
CA MET A 1 -44.38 59.64 18.10
C MET A 1 -43.97 59.40 16.65
N ASN A 2 -42.76 59.79 16.26
CA ASN A 2 -42.30 59.72 14.87
C ASN A 2 -41.23 58.61 14.74
N ARG A 3 -41.62 57.42 14.27
CA ARG A 3 -40.69 56.32 13.98
C ARG A 3 -39.95 56.65 12.68
N ARG A 4 -38.75 57.23 12.78
CA ARG A 4 -37.82 57.32 11.65
C ARG A 4 -37.47 55.89 11.20
N SER A 5 -37.92 55.52 10.01
CA SER A 5 -37.56 54.26 9.36
C SER A 5 -36.06 54.26 9.07
N GLN A 6 -35.29 53.49 9.84
CA GLN A 6 -33.88 53.23 9.59
C GLN A 6 -33.73 52.38 8.32
N ARG A 7 -33.64 53.02 7.15
CA ARG A 7 -33.40 52.35 5.86
C ARG A 7 -31.93 51.97 5.63
N GLY A 8 -30.99 52.54 6.39
CA GLY A 8 -29.55 52.23 6.29
C GLY A 8 -29.09 51.01 7.11
N GLY A 9 -29.85 50.58 8.12
CA GLY A 9 -29.49 49.42 8.93
C GLY A 9 -29.78 48.08 8.24
N SER A 10 -30.84 48.01 7.42
CA SER A 10 -31.23 46.76 6.76
C SER A 10 -30.31 46.39 5.59
N THR A 11 -29.76 47.37 4.87
CA THR A 11 -28.80 47.13 3.78
C THR A 11 -27.45 46.67 4.32
N LEU A 12 -26.98 47.28 5.41
CA LEU A 12 -25.75 46.87 6.10
C LEU A 12 -25.88 45.46 6.68
N ALA A 13 -27.03 45.14 7.29
CA ALA A 13 -27.33 43.79 7.75
C ALA A 13 -27.36 42.77 6.60
N ALA A 14 -27.92 43.12 5.43
CA ALA A 14 -27.93 42.26 4.25
C ALA A 14 -26.51 42.01 3.71
N VAL A 15 -25.65 43.03 3.64
CA VAL A 15 -24.25 42.87 3.22
C VAL A 15 -23.48 42.00 4.21
N MET A 16 -23.66 42.21 5.52
CA MET A 16 -23.03 41.37 6.55
C MET A 16 -23.50 39.91 6.46
N LEU A 17 -24.79 39.67 6.17
CA LEU A 17 -25.31 38.33 5.95
C LEU A 17 -24.68 37.67 4.72
N LEU A 18 -24.56 38.39 3.61
CA LEU A 18 -23.91 37.91 2.39
C LEU A 18 -22.44 37.56 2.62
N LEU A 19 -21.70 38.42 3.34
CA LEU A 19 -20.31 38.16 3.71
C LEU A 19 -20.19 36.92 4.62
N ALA A 20 -21.08 36.78 5.60
CA ALA A 20 -21.10 35.62 6.47
C ALA A 20 -21.36 34.32 5.70
N LEU A 21 -22.33 34.32 4.78
CA LEU A 21 -22.61 33.17 3.91
C LEU A 21 -21.43 32.84 2.98
N GLY A 22 -20.77 33.86 2.42
CA GLY A 22 -19.58 33.70 1.60
C GLY A 22 -18.42 33.06 2.38
N LEU A 23 -18.18 33.50 3.62
CA LEU A 23 -17.17 32.91 4.50
C LEU A 23 -17.50 31.48 4.89
N MET A 24 -18.77 31.18 5.20
CA MET A 24 -19.22 29.82 5.50
C MET A 24 -18.98 28.89 4.30
N LEU A 25 -19.33 29.33 3.09
CA LEU A 25 -19.13 28.56 1.87
C LEU A 25 -17.64 28.34 1.57
N LEU A 26 -16.80 29.37 1.71
CA LEU A 26 -15.35 29.26 1.51
C LEU A 26 -14.72 28.29 2.51
N ASN A 27 -15.10 28.36 3.79
CA ASN A 27 -14.61 27.46 4.82
C ASN A 27 -15.07 26.01 4.59
N ALA A 28 -16.29 25.80 4.11
CA ALA A 28 -16.77 24.47 3.74
C ALA A 28 -15.95 23.87 2.58
N GLN A 29 -15.71 24.65 1.52
CA GLN A 29 -14.89 24.23 0.39
C GLN A 29 -13.43 23.97 0.80
N HIS A 30 -12.86 24.83 1.64
CA HIS A 30 -11.51 24.63 2.16
C HIS A 30 -11.38 23.30 2.91
N ARG A 31 -12.37 22.97 3.76
CA ARG A 31 -12.39 21.68 4.48
C ARG A 31 -12.50 20.49 3.53
N GLN A 32 -13.33 20.59 2.50
CA GLN A 32 -13.45 19.54 1.47
C GLN A 32 -12.12 19.32 0.74
N LEU A 33 -11.44 20.39 0.36
CA LEU A 33 -10.14 20.30 -0.34
C LEU A 33 -9.06 19.67 0.56
N VAL A 34 -8.96 20.10 1.82
CA VAL A 34 -7.99 19.54 2.77
C VAL A 34 -8.20 18.04 2.94
N ASN A 35 -9.45 17.60 3.12
CA ASN A 35 -9.76 16.18 3.27
C ASN A 35 -9.43 15.38 1.98
N ALA A 36 -9.73 15.95 0.81
CA ALA A 36 -9.40 15.31 -0.48
C ALA A 36 -7.89 15.17 -0.67
N LEU A 37 -7.10 16.18 -0.29
CA LEU A 37 -5.64 16.14 -0.35
C LEU A 37 -5.06 15.08 0.59
N LEU A 38 -5.57 14.97 1.82
CA LEU A 38 -5.14 13.93 2.76
C LEU A 38 -5.42 12.53 2.20
N LEU A 39 -6.61 12.30 1.66
CA LEU A 39 -6.97 11.02 1.06
C LEU A 39 -6.08 10.69 -0.16
N ALA A 40 -5.83 11.68 -1.03
CA ALA A 40 -4.96 11.51 -2.20
C ALA A 40 -3.52 11.20 -1.80
N ALA A 41 -3.00 11.86 -0.75
CA ALA A 41 -1.66 11.58 -0.25
C ALA A 41 -1.54 10.16 0.30
N ASP A 42 -2.56 9.66 1.02
CA ASP A 42 -2.60 8.29 1.53
C ASP A 42 -2.64 7.26 0.40
N GLN A 43 -3.50 7.48 -0.60
CA GLN A 43 -3.58 6.65 -1.80
C GLN A 43 -2.25 6.62 -2.56
N GLN A 44 -1.61 7.78 -2.73
CA GLN A 44 -0.32 7.86 -3.40
C GLN A 44 0.74 7.05 -2.65
N ARG A 45 0.81 7.14 -1.32
CA ARG A 45 1.76 6.34 -0.52
C ARG A 45 1.50 4.85 -0.68
N TYR A 46 0.24 4.42 -0.60
CA TYR A 46 -0.13 3.02 -0.81
C TYR A 46 0.26 2.53 -2.21
N LEU A 47 -0.04 3.30 -3.26
CA LEU A 47 0.30 2.95 -4.64
C LEU A 47 1.81 2.86 -4.87
N GLN A 48 2.60 3.74 -4.25
CA GLN A 48 4.05 3.66 -4.31
C GLN A 48 4.57 2.37 -3.66
N ALA A 49 4.11 2.04 -2.45
CA ALA A 49 4.47 0.80 -1.77
C ALA A 49 4.04 -0.44 -2.57
N TYR A 50 2.81 -0.45 -3.12
CA TYR A 50 2.32 -1.54 -3.96
C TYR A 50 3.17 -1.76 -5.21
N ASN A 51 3.52 -0.70 -5.93
CA ASN A 51 4.37 -0.81 -7.11
C ASN A 51 5.78 -1.28 -6.73
N GLN A 52 6.36 -0.80 -5.63
CA GLN A 52 7.65 -1.28 -5.14
C GLN A 52 7.59 -2.78 -4.80
N ALA A 53 6.58 -3.24 -4.07
CA ALA A 53 6.38 -4.66 -3.75
C ALA A 53 6.20 -5.51 -5.02
N ALA A 54 5.43 -5.02 -6.00
CA ALA A 54 5.18 -5.71 -7.25
C ALA A 54 6.46 -5.82 -8.11
N SER A 55 7.25 -4.75 -8.17
CA SER A 55 8.56 -4.75 -8.84
C SER A 55 9.55 -5.67 -8.13
N ALA A 56 9.61 -5.63 -6.80
CA ALA A 56 10.49 -6.48 -6.00
C ALA A 56 10.12 -7.95 -6.14
N LEU A 57 8.82 -8.29 -6.11
CA LEU A 57 8.33 -9.65 -6.34
C LEU A 57 8.69 -10.13 -7.75
N SER A 58 8.43 -9.31 -8.77
CA SER A 58 8.74 -9.65 -10.16
C SER A 58 10.24 -9.89 -10.35
N TRP A 59 11.09 -9.05 -9.75
CA TRP A 59 12.53 -9.27 -9.72
C TRP A 59 12.90 -10.55 -8.96
N GLY A 60 12.31 -10.81 -7.80
CA GLY A 60 12.52 -12.02 -7.00
C GLY A 60 12.19 -13.33 -7.75
N MET A 61 11.18 -13.32 -8.61
CA MET A 61 10.83 -14.44 -9.49
C MET A 61 11.86 -14.70 -10.60
N LEU A 62 12.70 -13.72 -10.93
CA LEU A 62 13.81 -13.89 -11.87
C LEU A 62 15.07 -14.44 -11.19
N GLN A 63 15.15 -14.38 -9.86
CA GLN A 63 16.32 -14.83 -9.10
C GLN A 63 16.42 -16.36 -9.07
N ARG A 64 17.66 -16.85 -8.98
CA ARG A 64 17.96 -18.25 -8.69
C ARG A 64 18.07 -18.44 -7.18
N TRP A 65 17.26 -19.33 -6.62
CA TRP A 65 17.20 -19.62 -5.19
C TRP A 65 17.85 -20.97 -4.87
N PRO A 66 18.72 -21.06 -3.85
CA PRO A 66 19.34 -22.31 -3.42
C PRO A 66 18.32 -23.18 -2.68
N ARG A 67 17.96 -24.32 -3.28
CA ARG A 67 16.90 -25.20 -2.75
C ARG A 67 17.21 -25.77 -1.37
N ALA A 68 18.49 -26.08 -1.13
CA ALA A 68 18.94 -26.68 0.12
C ALA A 68 18.92 -25.69 1.30
N GLU A 69 18.98 -24.39 1.04
CA GLU A 69 18.95 -23.35 2.07
C GLU A 69 17.52 -22.86 2.36
N LEU A 70 16.59 -23.07 1.43
CA LEU A 70 15.18 -22.77 1.69
C LEU A 70 14.63 -23.72 2.74
N SER A 71 13.98 -23.13 3.75
CA SER A 71 13.27 -23.86 4.79
C SER A 71 11.85 -23.32 4.91
N ALA A 72 11.00 -24.03 5.64
CA ALA A 72 9.70 -23.50 6.07
C ALA A 72 9.81 -22.68 7.38
N ALA A 73 11.01 -22.52 7.94
CA ALA A 73 11.20 -21.84 9.22
C ALA A 73 11.70 -20.40 9.07
N ALA A 74 12.38 -20.08 7.96
CA ALA A 74 13.00 -18.77 7.76
C ALA A 74 12.93 -18.32 6.30
N TRP A 75 12.84 -17.00 6.12
CA TRP A 75 12.91 -16.35 4.82
C TRP A 75 14.36 -16.17 4.39
N LEU A 76 14.67 -16.58 3.16
CA LEU A 76 15.94 -16.26 2.52
C LEU A 76 15.75 -15.03 1.64
N CYS A 77 16.33 -13.90 2.04
CA CYS A 77 16.14 -12.63 1.36
C CYS A 77 17.31 -12.24 0.45
N ARG A 78 17.01 -11.52 -0.62
CA ARG A 78 17.95 -10.86 -1.52
C ARG A 78 17.51 -9.41 -1.71
N GLN A 79 18.48 -8.52 -1.85
CA GLN A 79 18.24 -7.10 -2.07
C GLN A 79 19.05 -6.58 -3.26
N ARG A 80 18.44 -5.69 -4.05
CA ARG A 80 19.09 -4.93 -5.11
C ARG A 80 18.48 -3.53 -5.18
N ALA A 81 19.27 -2.51 -4.87
CA ALA A 81 18.77 -1.14 -4.73
C ALA A 81 17.54 -1.12 -3.79
N GLU A 82 16.43 -0.56 -4.24
CA GLU A 82 15.16 -0.44 -3.50
C GLU A 82 14.29 -1.71 -3.56
N LEU A 83 14.78 -2.81 -4.13
CA LEU A 83 14.02 -4.05 -4.30
C LEU A 83 14.52 -5.12 -3.33
N THR A 84 13.66 -5.53 -2.41
CA THR A 84 13.91 -6.66 -1.50
C THR A 84 12.90 -7.76 -1.78
N ALA A 85 13.40 -8.96 -2.06
CA ALA A 85 12.58 -10.13 -2.28
C ALA A 85 13.09 -11.29 -1.43
N CYS A 86 12.18 -12.11 -0.93
CA CYS A 86 12.52 -13.26 -0.11
C CYS A 86 11.82 -14.52 -0.61
N ALA A 87 12.45 -15.68 -0.42
CA ALA A 87 11.88 -16.98 -0.73
C ALA A 87 11.89 -17.89 0.50
N ARG A 88 10.89 -18.77 0.56
CA ARG A 88 10.68 -19.74 1.64
C ARG A 88 9.95 -20.96 1.09
N LEU A 89 10.14 -22.14 1.72
CA LEU A 89 9.25 -23.27 1.48
C LEU A 89 7.88 -22.98 2.12
N SER A 90 6.81 -23.16 1.36
CA SER A 90 5.46 -23.05 1.89
C SER A 90 5.15 -24.25 2.78
N ALA A 91 4.17 -24.09 3.69
CA ALA A 91 3.57 -25.24 4.38
C ALA A 91 2.99 -26.29 3.42
N ARG A 92 2.69 -25.93 2.16
CA ARG A 92 2.27 -26.88 1.12
C ARG A 92 3.47 -27.56 0.48
N ALA A 93 3.49 -28.89 0.51
CA ALA A 93 4.55 -29.70 -0.07
C ALA A 93 4.79 -29.36 -1.55
N GLY A 94 6.06 -29.16 -1.91
CA GLY A 94 6.49 -28.82 -3.27
C GLY A 94 6.25 -27.37 -3.69
N VAL A 95 5.69 -26.53 -2.82
CA VAL A 95 5.43 -25.10 -3.12
C VAL A 95 6.48 -24.22 -2.47
N VAL A 96 6.98 -23.27 -3.24
CA VAL A 96 7.85 -22.18 -2.79
C VAL A 96 7.04 -20.90 -2.81
N THR A 97 7.13 -20.15 -1.72
CA THR A 97 6.58 -18.80 -1.64
C THR A 97 7.70 -17.82 -1.88
N VAL A 98 7.56 -16.96 -2.88
CA VAL A 98 8.41 -15.78 -3.09
C VAL A 98 7.59 -14.55 -2.70
N ARG A 99 8.19 -13.60 -2.00
CA ARG A 99 7.55 -12.33 -1.66
C ARG A 99 8.41 -11.13 -2.03
N GLY A 100 7.77 -10.00 -2.33
CA GLY A 100 8.41 -8.70 -2.59
C GLY A 100 7.99 -7.67 -1.56
N LEU A 101 8.94 -6.86 -1.11
CA LEU A 101 8.75 -5.78 -0.15
C LEU A 101 8.39 -4.46 -0.84
N GLY A 102 7.38 -3.78 -0.32
CA GLY A 102 7.10 -2.37 -0.56
C GLY A 102 7.13 -1.60 0.75
N GLU A 103 7.99 -0.59 0.85
CA GLU A 103 8.13 0.20 2.06
C GLU A 103 6.96 1.17 2.21
N MET A 104 6.39 1.22 3.41
CA MET A 104 5.37 2.20 3.77
C MET A 104 5.92 3.15 4.83
N ARG A 105 6.11 4.41 4.48
CA ARG A 105 6.56 5.42 5.44
C ARG A 105 5.51 5.61 6.54
N GLY A 106 5.87 5.30 7.78
CA GLY A 106 5.02 5.47 8.96
C GLY A 106 3.97 4.38 9.16
N GLY A 107 4.10 3.23 8.51
CA GLY A 107 3.20 2.09 8.67
C GLY A 107 3.93 0.76 8.49
N GLU A 108 3.17 -0.34 8.52
CA GLU A 108 3.72 -1.66 8.23
C GLU A 108 4.08 -1.78 6.75
N PRO A 109 5.19 -2.48 6.42
CA PRO A 109 5.55 -2.74 5.04
C PRO A 109 4.48 -3.56 4.34
N LEU A 110 4.30 -3.29 3.05
CA LEU A 110 3.43 -4.08 2.19
C LEU A 110 4.22 -5.26 1.61
N TRP A 111 3.68 -6.47 1.75
CA TRP A 111 4.24 -7.67 1.14
C TRP A 111 3.30 -8.23 0.08
N LEU A 112 3.83 -8.47 -1.12
CA LEU A 112 3.13 -9.24 -2.15
C LEU A 112 3.79 -10.60 -2.31
N TYR A 113 2.98 -11.64 -2.51
CA TYR A 113 3.41 -13.02 -2.54
C TYR A 113 3.12 -13.67 -3.89
N GLN A 114 3.94 -14.65 -4.25
CA GLN A 114 3.74 -15.53 -5.40
C GLN A 114 4.11 -16.96 -4.99
N TRP A 115 3.15 -17.87 -5.13
CA TRP A 115 3.42 -19.29 -5.11
C TRP A 115 4.02 -19.77 -6.42
N GLY A 116 4.88 -20.76 -6.31
CA GLY A 116 5.44 -21.44 -7.44
C GLY A 116 6.11 -22.74 -7.06
N ALA A 117 6.76 -23.36 -8.03
CA ALA A 117 7.60 -24.53 -7.81
C ALA A 117 8.92 -24.31 -8.54
N PHE A 118 9.96 -25.03 -8.13
CA PHE A 118 11.21 -24.96 -8.87
C PHE A 118 11.12 -25.63 -10.24
N ASP A 119 11.80 -25.05 -11.22
CA ASP A 119 12.01 -25.71 -12.52
C ASP A 119 13.09 -26.79 -12.42
N GLY A 120 12.79 -28.04 -12.77
CA GLY A 120 13.74 -29.16 -12.77
C GLY A 120 14.20 -29.62 -11.37
N ALA A 121 15.39 -30.23 -11.29
CA ALA A 121 15.95 -30.82 -10.06
C ALA A 121 17.26 -30.15 -9.57
N GLU A 122 17.65 -29.02 -10.16
CA GLU A 122 18.91 -28.34 -9.83
C GLU A 122 18.97 -27.88 -8.37
N SER A 123 20.16 -27.92 -7.75
CA SER A 123 20.35 -27.42 -6.37
C SER A 123 20.09 -25.91 -6.21
N VAL A 124 20.24 -25.14 -7.30
CA VAL A 124 19.95 -23.69 -7.34
C VAL A 124 19.12 -23.38 -8.59
N GLY A 125 17.82 -23.15 -8.40
CA GLY A 125 16.85 -23.02 -9.49
C GLY A 125 16.05 -21.73 -9.45
N ARG A 126 15.39 -21.41 -10.57
CA ARG A 126 14.35 -20.38 -10.59
C ARG A 126 13.02 -20.99 -10.16
N VAL A 127 12.20 -20.18 -9.50
CA VAL A 127 10.82 -20.54 -9.17
C VAL A 127 9.94 -20.18 -10.37
N GLN A 128 9.18 -21.14 -10.89
CA GLN A 128 8.13 -20.89 -11.88
C GLN A 128 6.84 -20.50 -11.17
N ALA A 129 6.25 -19.38 -11.57
CA ALA A 129 5.00 -18.90 -11.00
C ALA A 129 3.88 -19.91 -11.25
N GLN A 130 3.14 -20.25 -10.19
CA GLN A 130 1.90 -20.98 -10.34
C GLN A 130 0.80 -20.04 -10.85
N PRO A 131 0.03 -20.41 -11.90
CA PRO A 131 -1.14 -19.65 -12.32
C PRO A 131 -2.11 -19.43 -11.15
N GLY A 132 -2.56 -18.19 -10.96
CA GLY A 132 -3.42 -17.82 -9.83
C GLY A 132 -2.74 -17.87 -8.45
N GLY A 133 -1.41 -18.05 -8.39
CA GLY A 133 -0.66 -18.12 -7.13
C GLY A 133 -0.22 -16.78 -6.56
N ARG A 134 -0.66 -15.65 -7.13
CA ARG A 134 -0.33 -14.31 -6.63
C ARG A 134 -1.30 -13.93 -5.51
N LEU A 135 -0.76 -13.41 -4.41
CA LEU A 135 -1.51 -13.10 -3.20
C LEU A 135 -1.04 -11.77 -2.62
N ASP A 136 -1.96 -11.01 -2.05
CA ASP A 136 -1.74 -9.76 -1.30
C ASP A 136 -1.90 -9.94 0.21
N PHE A 137 -2.14 -11.17 0.66
CA PHE A 137 -2.22 -11.58 2.05
C PHE A 137 -1.21 -12.69 2.37
N CYS A 138 -0.91 -12.87 3.66
CA CYS A 138 -0.01 -13.92 4.14
C CYS A 138 -0.55 -15.32 3.75
N PRO A 139 0.18 -16.10 2.93
CA PRO A 139 -0.29 -17.42 2.49
C PRO A 139 -0.16 -18.52 3.55
N GLU A 140 0.56 -18.25 4.65
CA GLU A 140 0.86 -19.24 5.68
C GLU A 140 -0.25 -19.28 6.73
N LYS A 141 -0.37 -20.41 7.46
CA LYS A 141 -1.45 -20.63 8.44
C LYS A 141 -1.40 -19.65 9.61
N ARG A 142 -0.21 -19.22 10.02
CA ARG A 142 -0.02 -18.26 11.12
C ARG A 142 0.55 -16.97 10.55
N PRO A 143 0.00 -15.79 10.88
CA PRO A 143 0.54 -14.51 10.44
C PRO A 143 2.03 -14.32 10.78
N ALA A 144 2.45 -14.80 11.95
CA ALA A 144 3.84 -14.79 12.40
C ALA A 144 4.80 -15.55 11.46
N ASP A 145 4.31 -16.49 10.65
CA ASP A 145 5.14 -17.20 9.65
C ASP A 145 5.50 -16.29 8.44
N CYS A 146 4.79 -15.17 8.29
CA CYS A 146 5.08 -14.11 7.33
C CYS A 146 5.83 -12.92 7.96
N GLU A 147 6.05 -12.91 9.27
CA GLU A 147 6.85 -11.89 9.94
C GLU A 147 8.35 -12.26 9.86
N GLY A 148 9.22 -11.27 9.59
CA GLY A 148 10.67 -11.44 9.47
C GLY A 148 11.18 -11.28 8.05
#